data_AF-A0A833DUH0-F1
#
_entry.id   AF-A0A833DUH0-F1
#
_cell.length_a   1.000
_cell.length_b   1.000
_cell.length_c   1.000
_cell.angle_alpha   90.00
_cell.angle_beta   90.00
_cell.angle_gamma   90.00
#
_symmetry.space_group_name_H-M   'P 1'
#
loop_
_entity.id
_entity.type
_entity.pdbx_description
1 polymer ?
#
loop_
_entity_poly.entity_id
_entity_poly.type
_entity_poly.pdbx_seq_one_letter_code
_entity_poly.pdbx_strand_id
1 'polypeptide(L)' 'MICTKCRNDMQLVIQSENLGNRVRVVYLYQCVACRRSLTFEIVEVRRDTDRIVITKSRMNVS' A
#
# COMPACT_ATOMS: atom_id res chain seq x y z
N MET A 1 9.49 10.06 6.55
CA MET A 1 9.11 9.25 7.73
C MET A 1 10.33 8.48 8.19
N ILE A 2 10.59 8.35 9.49
CA ILE A 2 11.78 7.65 10.02
C ILE A 2 11.42 6.24 10.48
N CYS A 3 12.23 5.25 10.13
CA CYS A 3 12.04 3.87 10.54
C CYS A 3 12.22 3.72 12.06
N THR A 4 11.19 3.22 12.75
CA THR A 4 11.25 2.99 14.21
C THR A 4 12.27 1.92 14.63
N LYS A 5 12.66 1.02 13.71
CA LYS A 5 13.62 -0.05 13.99
C LYS A 5 15.08 0.41 13.91
N CYS A 6 15.44 1.15 12.87
CA CYS A 6 16.85 1.46 12.56
C CYS A 6 17.13 2.95 12.38
N ARG A 7 16.15 3.81 12.63
CA ARG A 7 16.23 5.29 12.57
C ARG A 7 16.67 5.87 11.22
N ASN A 8 16.76 5.06 10.17
CA ASN A 8 17.00 5.52 8.80
C ASN A 8 15.71 5.98 8.12
N ASP A 9 15.86 6.70 7.02
CA ASP A 9 14.75 7.18 6.20
C ASP A 9 13.92 6.04 5.62
N MET A 10 12.62 6.30 5.52
CA MET A 10 11.67 5.48 4.78
C MET A 10 11.19 6.24 3.56
N GLN A 11 11.13 5.54 2.43
CA GLN A 11 10.68 6.07 1.15
C GLN A 11 9.26 5.57 0.86
N LEU A 12 8.47 6.40 0.19
CA LEU A 12 7.16 5.99 -0.31
C LEU A 12 7.36 5.04 -1.50
N VAL A 13 6.72 3.87 -1.43
CA VAL A 13 6.68 2.87 -2.50
C VAL A 13 5.22 2.62 -2.86
N ILE A 14 4.94 2.58 -4.15
CA ILE A 14 3.63 2.26 -4.71
C ILE A 14 3.76 0.92 -5.42
N GLN A 15 2.97 -0.05 -4.99
CA GLN A 15 2.94 -1.38 -5.59
C GLN A 15 1.56 -1.62 -6.18
N SER A 16 1.51 -2.20 -7.38
CA SER A 16 0.26 -2.60 -8.02
C SER A 16 0.27 -4.08 -8.31
N GLU A 17 -0.77 -4.78 -7.90
CA GLU A 17 -1.01 -6.19 -8.19
C GLU A 17 -2.26 -6.34 -9.05
N ASN A 18 -2.15 -7.12 -10.13
CA ASN A 18 -3.29 -7.50 -10.95
C ASN A 18 -3.77 -8.89 -10.50
N LEU A 19 -5.00 -8.96 -10.01
CA LEU A 19 -5.65 -10.14 -9.45
C LEU A 19 -6.79 -10.63 -10.37
N GLY A 20 -6.63 -10.46 -11.69
CA GLY A 20 -7.62 -10.85 -12.70
C GLY A 20 -8.64 -9.75 -12.94
N ASN A 21 -9.82 -9.84 -12.32
CA ASN A 21 -10.87 -8.81 -12.43
C ASN A 21 -10.72 -7.66 -11.43
N ARG A 22 -9.60 -7.63 -10.70
CA ARG A 22 -9.29 -6.69 -9.63
C ARG A 22 -7.88 -6.16 -9.79
N VAL A 23 -7.70 -4.88 -9.53
CA VAL A 23 -6.39 -4.24 -9.39
C VAL A 23 -6.28 -3.76 -7.95
N ARG A 24 -5.21 -4.16 -7.27
CA ARG A 24 -4.90 -3.69 -5.92
C ARG A 24 -3.66 -2.82 -5.97
N VAL A 25 -3.78 -1.59 -5.48
CA VAL A 25 -2.68 -0.63 -5.33
C VAL A 25 -2.39 -0.47 -3.84
N VAL A 26 -1.16 -0.74 -3.44
CA VAL A 26 -0.70 -0.63 -2.05
C VAL A 26 0.30 0.52 -1.96
N TYR A 27 -0.03 1.50 -1.13
CA TYR A 27 0.86 2.60 -0.75
C TYR A 27 1.49 2.27 0.59
N LEU A 28 2.81 2.15 0.60
CA LEU A 28 3.56 1.82 1.81
C LEU A 28 4.83 2.66 1.92
N TYR A 29 5.28 2.90 3.15
CA TYR A 29 6.62 3.41 3.41
C TYR A 29 7.56 2.22 3.60
N GLN A 30 8.68 2.17 2.88
CA GLN A 30 9.71 1.14 3.02
C GLN A 30 11.02 1.76 3.51
N CYS A 31 11.61 1.19 4.56
CA CYS A 31 12.93 1.60 5.02
C CYS A 31 14.02 1.15 4.04
N VAL A 32 14.90 2.08 3.66
CA VAL A 32 15.99 1.79 2.71
C VAL A 32 17.04 0.85 3.30
N ALA A 33 17.29 0.92 4.61
CA ALA A 33 18.34 0.15 5.26
C ALA A 33 17.89 -1.26 5.66
N CYS A 34 16.74 -1.39 6.35
CA CYS A 34 16.30 -2.66 6.93
C CYS A 34 15.10 -3.31 6.20
N ARG A 35 14.64 -2.70 5.10
CA ARG A 35 13.53 -3.17 4.25
C ARG A 35 12.18 -3.34 4.94
N ARG A 36 12.04 -2.91 6.20
CA ARG A 36 10.78 -2.90 6.93
C ARG A 36 9.78 -2.00 6.20
N SER A 37 8.60 -2.57 5.92
CA SER A 37 7.50 -1.86 5.27
C SER A 37 6.45 -1.47 6.31
N LEU A 38 5.79 -0.35 6.03
CA LEU A 38 4.66 0.15 6.78
C LEU A 38 3.56 0.50 5.80
N THR A 39 2.54 -0.34 5.73
CA THR A 39 1.38 -0.12 4.86
C THR A 39 0.57 1.05 5.39
N PHE A 40 0.30 2.02 4.52
CA PHE A 40 -0.45 3.22 4.87
C PHE A 40 -1.85 3.19 4.27
N GLU A 41 -1.95 2.85 2.98
CA GLU A 41 -3.21 2.86 2.25
C GLU A 41 -3.26 1.71 1.24
N ILE A 42 -4.43 1.10 1.13
CA ILE A 42 -4.74 0.09 0.12
C ILE A 42 -5.94 0.57 -0.67
N VAL A 43 -5.81 0.61 -1.99
CA VAL A 43 -6.88 0.93 -2.93
C VAL A 43 -7.13 -0.31 -3.79
N GLU A 44 -8.32 -0.88 -3.72
CA GLU A 44 -8.74 -2.00 -4.56
C GLU A 44 -9.81 -1.52 -5.55
N VAL A 45 -9.54 -1.72 -6.84
CA VAL A 45 -10.48 -1.43 -7.92
C VAL A 45 -10.95 -2.77 -8.50
N ARG A 46 -12.24 -3.04 -8.41
CA ARG A 46 -12.86 -4.24 -9.00
C ARG A 46 -13.84 -3.83 -10.07
N ARG A 47 -13.81 -4.53 -11.20
CA ARG A 47 -14.85 -4.42 -12.22
C ARG A 47 -15.87 -5.54 -12.01
N ASP A 48 -17.08 -5.16 -11.68
CA ASP A 48 -18.26 -6.03 -11.73
C ASP A 48 -18.97 -5.83 -13.09
N THR A 49 -19.96 -6.66 -13.40
CA THR A 49 -20.60 -6.70 -14.72
C THR A 49 -21.17 -5.34 -15.17
N ASP A 50 -21.70 -4.56 -14.23
CA ASP A 50 -22.43 -3.30 -14.46
C ASP A 50 -21.80 -2.09 -13.74
N ARG A 51 -20.75 -2.28 -12.94
CA ARG A 51 -20.16 -1.22 -12.11
C ARG A 51 -18.68 -1.40 -11.83
N ILE A 52 -18.02 -0.31 -11.48
CA ILE A 52 -16.66 -0.31 -10.94
C ILE A 52 -16.76 -0.02 -9.45
N VAL A 53 -16.23 -0.92 -8.63
CA VAL A 53 -16.17 -0.77 -7.17
C VAL A 53 -14.76 -0.36 -6.79
N ILE A 54 -14.64 0.76 -6.07
CA ILE A 54 -13.36 1.25 -5.55
C ILE A 54 -13.44 1.21 -4.02
N THR A 55 -12.58 0.41 -3.40
CA THR A 55 -12.48 0.28 -1.95
C THR A 55 -11.16 0.90 -1.50
N LYS A 56 -11.23 1.84 -0.55
CA LYS A 56 -10.06 2.48 0.06
C LYS A 56 -10.00 2.14 1.55
N SER A 57 -8.88 1.57 1.97
CA SER A 57 -8.63 1.21 3.37
C SER A 57 -7.36 1.91 3.85
N ARG A 58 -7.45 2.61 4.98
CA ARG A 58 -6.29 3.18 5.67
C ARG A 58 -5.93 2.32 6.87
N MET A 59 -4.66 1.97 7.00
CA MET A 59 -4.18 1.32 8.21
C MET A 59 -3.70 2.39 9.18
N ASN A 60 -4.31 2.44 10.36
CA ASN A 60 -3.78 3.25 11.44
C ASN A 60 -2.49 2.58 11.91
N VAL A 61 -1.39 3.31 11.76
CA VAL A 61 -0.11 2.89 12.28
C VAL A 61 0.02 3.52 13.65
N SER A 62 -0.27 2.73 14.68
CA SER A 62 -0.02 3.06 16.09
C SER A 62 1.47 2.95 16.42
#